data_AF-A0A6A6Y3D8-F1
#
_entry.id   AF-A0A6A6Y3D8-F1
#
_cell.length_a   1.000
_cell.length_b   1.000
_cell.length_c   1.000
_cell.angle_alpha   90.00
_cell.angle_beta   90.00
_cell.angle_gamma   90.00
#
_symmetry.space_group_name_H-M   'P 1'
#
loop_
_entity.id
_entity.type
_entity.pdbx_description
1 polymer ?
#
loop_
_entity_poly.entity_id
_entity_poly.type
_entity_poly.pdbx_seq_one_letter_code
_entity_poly.pdbx_strand_id
1 'polypeptide(L)'
;MRGSGSPSGLVTPDIFASRPLENSFNFSFGRVAFDDGQQVDSKLSGLVASKKRKGPSDPRTALEAAKKKRARINGLDEEKKAEIVEKDAWLNAKKKAHGEKVRDDESLLLKTLKRKKKTKLKSEKEWNERLEGVQHGKEMRQKKREANLQKRRDGKKDKKNKVKSSKVKKPAKKVKRPGFEGSFRSKAK
;
A
#
# COMPACT_ATOMS: atom_id res chain seq x y z
N MET A 1 -5.59 -5.11 36.01
CA MET A 1 -4.12 -4.99 36.23
C MET A 1 -3.44 -6.26 35.74
N ARG A 2 -2.15 -6.13 35.36
CA ARG A 2 -1.22 -7.10 34.75
C ARG A 2 -1.34 -7.14 33.20
N GLY A 3 -0.48 -6.55 32.38
CA GLY A 3 0.88 -6.03 32.56
C GLY A 3 1.93 -7.01 32.01
N SER A 4 2.50 -6.69 30.83
CA SER A 4 3.84 -7.05 30.27
C SER A 4 4.36 -8.48 30.47
N GLY A 5 4.73 -9.26 29.44
CA GLY A 5 5.65 -8.92 28.36
C GLY A 5 6.97 -9.69 28.55
N SER A 6 7.28 -10.65 27.68
CA SER A 6 8.63 -11.22 27.49
C SER A 6 8.69 -11.96 26.15
N PRO A 7 9.37 -11.41 25.12
CA PRO A 7 9.77 -12.14 23.93
C PRO A 7 11.07 -12.92 24.20
N SER A 8 11.07 -14.17 23.77
CA SER A 8 12.19 -15.09 23.81
C SER A 8 13.48 -14.52 23.18
N GLY A 9 14.59 -14.66 23.92
CA GLY A 9 15.91 -15.02 23.38
C GLY A 9 16.64 -14.01 22.49
N LEU A 10 17.23 -12.98 23.11
CA LEU A 10 18.42 -12.31 22.56
C LEU A 10 19.66 -13.10 23.02
N VAL A 11 20.25 -13.90 22.13
CA VAL A 11 21.57 -14.50 22.34
C VAL A 11 22.62 -13.49 21.88
N THR A 12 23.20 -12.74 22.81
CA THR A 12 24.46 -12.03 22.58
C THR A 12 25.60 -13.06 22.45
N PRO A 13 26.52 -12.94 21.48
CA PRO A 13 27.69 -13.79 21.45
C PRO A 13 28.61 -13.42 22.62
N ASP A 14 29.03 -14.45 23.35
CA ASP A 14 29.92 -14.34 24.51
C ASP A 14 31.32 -13.89 24.06
N ILE A 15 31.79 -12.74 24.56
CA ILE A 15 33.01 -12.07 24.09
C ILE A 15 34.27 -12.66 24.78
N PHE A 16 34.11 -13.50 25.81
CA PHE A 16 35.23 -13.95 26.66
C PHE A 16 35.52 -15.46 26.62
N ALA A 17 35.12 -16.16 25.56
CA ALA A 17 35.55 -17.55 25.34
C ALA A 17 36.89 -17.59 24.59
N SER A 18 37.97 -17.99 25.29
CA SER A 18 39.30 -18.22 24.72
C SER A 18 39.27 -19.37 23.71
N ARG A 19 39.37 -19.06 22.41
CA ARG A 19 39.51 -20.04 21.33
C ARG A 19 40.94 -20.59 21.28
N PRO A 20 41.14 -21.89 21.02
CA PRO A 20 42.47 -22.46 20.88
C PRO A 20 43.17 -21.92 19.63
N LEU A 21 44.40 -21.48 19.85
CA LEU A 21 45.32 -20.89 18.89
C LEU A 21 46.03 -22.00 18.12
N GLU A 22 45.54 -22.36 16.93
CA GLU A 22 46.33 -23.08 15.93
C GLU A 22 46.09 -22.45 14.55
N ASN A 23 47.19 -22.22 13.85
CA ASN A 23 47.37 -21.37 12.68
C ASN A 23 46.27 -21.41 11.60
N SER A 24 45.73 -20.22 11.30
CA SER A 24 46.00 -19.54 10.02
C SER A 24 45.28 -18.19 10.04
N PHE A 25 46.04 -17.12 9.88
CA PHE A 25 45.58 -15.74 9.75
C PHE A 25 44.57 -15.56 8.60
N ASN A 26 43.32 -16.00 8.79
CA ASN A 26 42.19 -15.64 7.95
C ASN A 26 41.73 -14.25 8.38
N PHE A 27 42.56 -13.25 8.12
CA PHE A 27 42.12 -11.86 8.18
C PHE A 27 41.04 -11.69 7.11
N SER A 28 39.79 -11.50 7.55
CA SER A 28 38.73 -11.09 6.65
C SER A 28 38.94 -9.62 6.29
N PHE A 29 39.77 -9.37 5.28
CA PHE A 29 39.87 -8.05 4.68
C PHE A 29 38.53 -7.71 4.02
N GLY A 30 38.10 -6.44 4.15
CA GLY A 30 36.90 -5.96 3.48
C GLY A 30 36.98 -6.23 1.97
N ARG A 31 35.85 -6.55 1.34
CA ARG A 31 35.80 -6.77 -0.11
C ARG A 31 36.31 -5.53 -0.85
N VAL A 32 37.38 -5.69 -1.62
CA VAL A 32 37.93 -4.64 -2.48
C VAL A 32 37.06 -4.54 -3.74
N ALA A 33 36.49 -3.36 -3.97
CA ALA A 33 35.75 -3.03 -5.19
C ALA A 33 36.53 -1.96 -5.95
N PHE A 34 36.77 -2.19 -7.23
CA PHE A 34 37.40 -1.22 -8.11
C PHE A 34 36.36 -0.23 -8.66
N ASP A 35 36.81 0.95 -9.10
CA ASP A 35 35.94 2.00 -9.65
C ASP A 35 35.16 1.51 -10.89
N ASP A 36 35.72 0.55 -11.63
CA ASP A 36 35.08 -0.15 -12.75
C ASP A 36 33.96 -1.13 -12.34
N GLY A 37 33.63 -1.22 -11.05
CA GLY A 37 32.55 -2.05 -10.50
C GLY A 37 32.89 -3.55 -10.37
N GLN A 38 34.12 -3.95 -10.69
CA GLN A 38 34.61 -5.30 -10.46
C GLN A 38 34.93 -5.50 -8.97
N GLN A 39 34.49 -6.62 -8.42
CA GLN A 39 34.73 -6.98 -7.02
C GLN A 39 35.68 -8.17 -6.97
N VAL A 40 36.62 -8.17 -6.03
CA VAL A 40 37.53 -9.31 -5.80
C VAL A 40 36.96 -10.21 -4.71
N ASP A 41 37.17 -11.52 -4.85
CA ASP A 41 36.82 -12.51 -3.83
C ASP A 41 37.52 -12.19 -2.50
N SER A 42 36.92 -12.61 -1.38
CA SER A 42 37.48 -12.38 -0.04
C SER A 42 38.84 -13.06 0.21
N LYS A 43 39.26 -13.95 -0.70
CA LYS A 43 40.57 -14.61 -0.70
C LYS A 43 41.57 -13.94 -1.64
N LEU A 44 41.21 -12.82 -2.27
CA LEU A 44 41.97 -12.11 -3.31
C LEU A 44 42.42 -13.00 -4.49
N SER A 45 41.84 -14.18 -4.64
CA SER A 45 42.25 -15.19 -5.61
C SER A 45 41.62 -15.01 -6.99
N GLY A 46 40.56 -14.21 -7.11
CA GLY A 46 39.81 -14.06 -8.34
C GLY A 46 38.78 -12.95 -8.31
N LEU A 47 38.29 -12.58 -9.49
CA LEU A 47 37.24 -11.58 -9.69
C LEU A 47 35.86 -12.23 -9.51
N VAL A 48 35.02 -11.63 -8.68
CA VAL A 48 33.61 -11.98 -8.51
C VAL A 48 32.84 -11.51 -9.73
N ALA A 49 32.21 -12.43 -10.46
CA ALA A 49 31.32 -12.08 -11.55
C ALA A 49 30.12 -11.24 -11.05
N SER A 50 30.04 -9.98 -11.48
CA SER A 50 28.92 -9.10 -11.11
C SER A 50 27.61 -9.63 -11.69
N LYS A 51 26.65 -9.98 -10.83
CA LYS A 51 25.31 -10.41 -11.28
C LYS A 51 24.59 -9.22 -11.89
N LYS A 52 24.42 -9.20 -13.22
CA LYS A 52 23.66 -8.16 -13.92
C LYS A 52 22.26 -8.05 -13.29
N ARG A 53 21.92 -6.85 -12.81
CA ARG A 53 20.59 -6.57 -12.26
C ARG A 53 19.61 -6.53 -13.41
N LYS A 54 18.68 -7.48 -13.43
CA LYS A 54 17.58 -7.47 -14.40
C LYS A 54 16.76 -6.20 -14.14
N GLY A 55 16.62 -5.37 -15.18
CA GLY A 55 15.73 -4.22 -15.16
C GLY A 55 14.26 -4.62 -14.91
N PRO A 56 13.35 -3.64 -14.79
CA PRO A 56 11.94 -3.91 -14.49
C PRO A 56 11.35 -4.93 -15.46
N SER A 57 11.00 -6.11 -14.94
CA SER A 57 10.36 -7.17 -15.73
C SER A 57 8.88 -6.83 -15.90
N ASP A 58 8.53 -6.08 -16.95
CA ASP A 58 7.13 -5.84 -17.31
C ASP A 58 6.51 -7.14 -17.88
N PRO A 59 5.42 -7.66 -17.27
CA PRO A 59 4.70 -8.81 -17.83
C PRO A 59 4.17 -8.60 -19.25
N ARG A 60 3.96 -7.36 -19.71
CA ARG A 60 3.56 -7.09 -21.11
C ARG A 60 4.70 -7.40 -22.08
N THR A 61 5.88 -6.85 -21.83
CA THR A 61 7.08 -7.08 -22.64
C THR A 61 7.49 -8.55 -22.60
N ALA A 62 7.40 -9.21 -21.43
CA ALA A 62 7.66 -10.64 -21.31
C ALA A 62 6.69 -11.49 -22.15
N LEU A 63 5.40 -11.11 -22.21
CA LEU A 63 4.41 -11.80 -23.03
C LEU A 63 4.70 -11.62 -24.51
N GLU A 64 5.08 -10.42 -24.94
CA GLU A 64 5.45 -10.16 -26.32
C GLU A 64 6.70 -10.95 -26.73
N ALA A 65 7.71 -11.01 -25.86
CA ALA A 65 8.89 -11.83 -26.07
C ALA A 65 8.56 -13.32 -26.18
N ALA A 66 7.69 -13.84 -25.30
CA ALA A 66 7.22 -15.22 -25.36
C ALA A 66 6.50 -15.52 -26.70
N LYS A 67 5.61 -14.63 -27.14
CA LYS A 67 4.92 -14.74 -28.44
C LYS A 67 5.88 -14.71 -29.62
N LYS A 68 6.86 -13.78 -29.62
CA LYS A 68 7.88 -13.69 -30.67
C LYS A 68 8.72 -14.95 -30.72
N LYS A 69 9.12 -15.51 -29.56
CA LYS A 69 9.85 -16.77 -29.47
C LYS A 69 9.03 -17.93 -30.04
N ARG A 70 7.74 -18.02 -29.69
CA ARG A 70 6.81 -19.02 -30.23
C ARG A 70 6.63 -18.90 -31.74
N ALA A 71 6.44 -17.68 -32.25
CA ALA A 71 6.32 -17.43 -33.68
C ALA A 71 7.60 -17.84 -34.43
N ARG A 72 8.77 -17.52 -33.88
CA ARG A 72 10.06 -17.96 -34.45
C ARG A 72 10.15 -19.48 -34.52
N ILE A 73 9.86 -20.18 -33.43
CA ILE A 73 9.94 -21.66 -33.38
C ILE A 73 8.94 -22.33 -34.33
N ASN A 74 7.75 -21.75 -34.50
CA ASN A 74 6.75 -22.28 -35.41
C ASN A 74 7.10 -22.12 -36.90
N GLY A 75 8.02 -21.23 -37.25
CA GLY A 75 8.49 -21.07 -38.64
C GLY A 75 9.66 -21.99 -39.02
N LEU A 76 10.07 -22.90 -38.13
CA LEU A 76 11.15 -23.87 -38.39
C LEU A 76 10.58 -25.28 -38.62
N ASP A 77 11.39 -26.13 -39.27
CA ASP A 77 11.13 -27.56 -39.46
C ASP A 77 10.89 -28.29 -38.13
N GLU A 78 10.09 -29.35 -38.15
CA GLU A 78 9.65 -30.08 -36.96
C GLU A 78 10.82 -30.70 -36.17
N GLU A 79 11.84 -31.22 -36.86
CA GLU A 79 13.05 -31.77 -36.25
C GLU A 79 13.85 -30.70 -35.49
N LYS A 80 14.11 -29.56 -36.14
CA LYS A 80 14.81 -28.42 -35.52
C LYS A 80 14.00 -27.85 -34.36
N LYS A 81 12.67 -27.84 -34.47
CA LYS A 81 11.77 -27.40 -33.41
C LYS A 81 11.87 -28.31 -32.19
N ALA A 82 11.85 -29.64 -32.37
CA ALA A 82 12.01 -30.58 -31.28
C ALA A 82 13.37 -30.41 -30.57
N GLU A 83 14.44 -30.29 -31.34
CA GLU A 83 15.80 -30.09 -30.82
C GLU A 83 15.92 -28.76 -30.03
N ILE A 84 15.34 -27.67 -30.53
CA ILE A 84 15.34 -26.37 -29.83
C ILE A 84 14.52 -26.45 -28.54
N VAL A 85 13.36 -27.11 -28.56
CA VAL A 85 12.51 -27.27 -27.36
C VAL A 85 13.25 -28.08 -26.29
N GLU A 86 13.92 -29.15 -26.67
CA GLU A 86 14.73 -29.96 -25.75
C GLU A 86 15.88 -29.14 -25.16
N LYS A 87 16.68 -28.46 -26.00
CA LYS A 87 17.76 -27.58 -25.54
C LYS A 87 17.25 -26.49 -24.59
N ASP A 88 16.13 -25.84 -24.93
CA ASP A 88 15.49 -24.83 -24.10
C ASP A 88 15.02 -25.41 -22.75
N ALA A 89 14.48 -26.62 -22.74
CA ALA A 89 14.05 -27.29 -21.51
C ALA A 89 15.23 -27.55 -20.57
N TRP A 90 16.35 -28.07 -21.09
CA TRP A 90 17.57 -28.31 -20.33
C TRP A 90 18.19 -27.00 -19.81
N LEU A 91 18.28 -25.97 -20.66
CA LEU A 91 18.78 -24.65 -20.25
C LEU A 91 17.90 -24.02 -19.16
N ASN A 92 16.58 -24.15 -19.27
CA ASN A 92 15.66 -23.65 -18.26
C ASN A 92 15.76 -24.45 -16.96
N ALA A 93 15.94 -25.77 -17.02
CA ALA A 93 16.17 -26.61 -15.85
C ALA A 93 17.46 -26.20 -15.13
N LYS A 94 18.56 -26.00 -15.87
CA LYS A 94 19.84 -25.54 -15.32
C LYS A 94 19.71 -24.16 -14.65
N LYS A 95 19.02 -23.21 -15.30
CA LYS A 95 18.75 -21.87 -14.71
C LYS A 95 17.93 -21.96 -13.42
N LYS A 96 16.89 -22.80 -13.42
CA LYS A 96 16.06 -23.03 -12.23
C LYS A 96 16.85 -23.68 -11.09
N ALA A 97 17.70 -24.66 -11.39
CA ALA A 97 18.59 -25.30 -10.41
C ALA A 97 19.58 -24.30 -9.79
N HIS A 98 20.09 -23.35 -10.58
CA HIS A 98 20.90 -22.22 -10.10
C HIS A 98 20.07 -21.17 -9.32
N GLY A 99 18.76 -21.36 -9.15
CA GLY A 99 17.87 -20.45 -8.42
C GLY A 99 17.43 -19.22 -9.23
N GLU A 100 17.62 -19.21 -10.55
CA GLU A 100 17.08 -18.17 -11.41
C GLU A 100 15.57 -18.38 -11.63
N LYS A 101 14.77 -17.37 -11.31
CA LYS A 101 13.31 -17.38 -11.55
C LYS A 101 13.03 -17.11 -13.03
N VAL A 102 12.79 -18.15 -13.81
CA VAL A 102 12.37 -18.10 -15.22
C VAL A 102 10.86 -17.85 -15.30
N ARG A 103 10.39 -16.83 -16.03
CA ARG A 103 8.96 -16.44 -16.11
C ARG A 103 8.52 -16.18 -17.56
N ASP A 104 8.55 -17.24 -18.35
CA ASP A 104 8.35 -17.13 -19.81
C ASP A 104 7.01 -17.75 -20.28
N ASP A 105 6.19 -18.26 -19.35
CA ASP A 105 4.93 -18.95 -19.65
C ASP A 105 3.81 -17.97 -20.06
N GLU A 106 3.32 -18.09 -21.30
CA GLU A 106 2.29 -17.21 -21.87
C GLU A 106 1.01 -17.14 -20.99
N SER A 107 0.55 -18.29 -20.50
CA SER A 107 -0.70 -18.39 -19.73
C SER A 107 -0.57 -17.73 -18.34
N LEU A 108 0.60 -17.83 -17.70
CA LEU A 108 0.87 -17.18 -16.41
C LEU A 108 1.05 -15.67 -16.58
N LEU A 109 1.71 -15.24 -17.66
CA LEU A 109 1.87 -13.82 -17.99
C LEU A 109 0.51 -13.16 -18.27
N LEU A 110 -0.36 -13.82 -19.04
CA LEU A 110 -1.74 -13.37 -19.25
C LEU A 110 -2.55 -13.27 -17.95
N LYS A 111 -2.47 -14.28 -17.08
CA LYS A 111 -3.12 -14.26 -15.76
C LYS A 111 -2.61 -13.11 -14.91
N THR A 112 -1.30 -12.86 -14.93
CA THR A 112 -0.67 -11.74 -14.20
C THR A 112 -1.19 -10.40 -14.70
N LEU A 113 -1.29 -10.21 -16.02
CA LEU A 113 -1.88 -9.01 -16.60
C LEU A 113 -3.34 -8.84 -16.21
N LYS A 114 -4.14 -9.90 -16.25
CA LYS A 114 -5.56 -9.87 -15.82
C LYS A 114 -5.68 -9.48 -14.35
N ARG A 115 -4.83 -10.02 -13.46
CA ARG A 115 -4.79 -9.64 -12.04
C ARG A 115 -4.46 -8.17 -11.86
N LYS A 116 -3.41 -7.66 -12.53
CA LYS A 116 -3.05 -6.24 -12.51
C LYS A 116 -4.22 -5.34 -12.96
N LYS A 117 -4.88 -5.70 -14.06
CA LYS A 117 -6.07 -4.97 -14.55
C LYS A 117 -7.19 -4.97 -13.50
N LYS A 118 -7.51 -6.11 -12.90
CA LYS A 118 -8.53 -6.20 -11.84
C LYS A 118 -8.18 -5.34 -10.62
N THR A 119 -6.92 -5.34 -10.19
CA THR A 119 -6.47 -4.47 -9.07
C THR A 119 -6.66 -3.00 -9.41
N LYS A 120 -6.34 -2.58 -10.64
CA LYS A 120 -6.54 -1.19 -11.08
C LYS A 120 -8.01 -0.80 -11.14
N LEU A 121 -8.88 -1.68 -11.66
CA LEU A 121 -10.33 -1.46 -11.66
C LEU A 121 -10.89 -1.36 -10.24
N LYS A 122 -10.41 -2.17 -9.29
CA LYS A 122 -10.81 -2.07 -7.88
C LYS A 122 -10.40 -0.71 -7.29
N SER A 123 -9.14 -0.31 -7.47
CA SER A 123 -8.67 0.98 -6.95
C SER A 123 -9.40 2.18 -7.58
N GLU A 124 -9.76 2.08 -8.86
CA GLU A 124 -10.54 3.10 -9.56
C GLU A 124 -11.95 3.21 -8.98
N LYS A 125 -12.65 2.09 -8.81
CA LYS A 125 -13.98 2.05 -8.17
C LYS A 125 -13.97 2.61 -6.76
N GLU A 126 -13.01 2.20 -5.94
CA GLU A 126 -12.87 2.71 -4.57
C GLU A 126 -12.59 4.22 -4.55
N TRP A 127 -11.83 4.73 -5.53
CA TRP A 127 -11.57 6.16 -5.60
C TRP A 127 -12.83 6.93 -6.02
N ASN A 128 -13.56 6.43 -7.02
CA ASN A 128 -14.82 7.03 -7.44
C ASN A 128 -15.84 7.03 -6.29
N GLU A 129 -15.98 5.92 -5.56
CA GLU A 129 -16.84 5.82 -4.37
C GLU A 129 -16.42 6.84 -3.28
N ARG A 130 -15.12 7.02 -3.04
CA ARG A 130 -14.64 8.05 -2.11
C ARG A 130 -14.99 9.47 -2.59
N LEU A 131 -14.86 9.75 -3.88
CA LEU A 131 -15.21 11.06 -4.46
C LEU A 131 -16.71 11.33 -4.36
N GLU A 132 -17.54 10.34 -4.70
CA GLU A 132 -19.00 10.39 -4.56
C GLU A 132 -19.41 10.57 -3.09
N GLY A 133 -18.77 9.85 -2.16
CA GLY A 133 -19.01 10.01 -0.73
C GLY A 133 -18.68 11.42 -0.21
N VAL A 134 -17.57 12.01 -0.68
CA VAL A 134 -17.20 13.40 -0.36
C VAL A 134 -18.23 14.38 -0.93
N GLN A 135 -18.64 14.19 -2.18
CA GLN A 135 -19.62 15.03 -2.85
C GLN A 135 -20.99 14.96 -2.16
N HIS A 136 -21.47 13.75 -1.88
CA HIS A 136 -22.71 13.53 -1.15
C HIS A 136 -22.65 14.13 0.27
N GLY A 137 -21.52 14.00 0.96
CA GLY A 137 -21.28 14.62 2.26
C GLY A 137 -21.38 16.15 2.22
N LYS A 138 -20.85 16.80 1.16
CA LYS A 138 -20.98 18.24 0.93
C LYS A 138 -22.44 18.63 0.67
N GLU A 139 -23.12 17.92 -0.23
CA GLU A 139 -24.52 18.16 -0.59
C GLU A 139 -25.45 18.02 0.63
N MET A 140 -25.27 16.99 1.45
CA MET A 140 -26.09 16.78 2.65
C MET A 140 -25.90 17.91 3.67
N ARG A 141 -24.68 18.45 3.81
CA ARG A 141 -24.44 19.62 4.67
C ARG A 141 -25.08 20.88 4.08
N GLN A 142 -24.99 21.08 2.76
CA GLN A 142 -25.64 22.20 2.07
C GLN A 142 -27.17 22.14 2.19
N LYS A 143 -27.79 20.98 1.89
CA LYS A 143 -29.23 20.74 2.07
C LYS A 143 -29.70 21.02 3.50
N LYS A 144 -28.94 20.56 4.52
CA LYS A 144 -29.23 20.88 5.93
C LYS A 144 -29.16 22.39 6.21
N ARG A 145 -28.19 23.09 5.63
CA ARG A 145 -28.04 24.55 5.78
C ARG A 145 -29.21 25.29 5.12
N GLU A 146 -29.58 24.92 3.90
CA GLU A 146 -30.71 25.47 3.16
C GLU A 146 -32.03 25.26 3.91
N ALA A 147 -32.29 24.03 4.38
CA ALA A 147 -33.48 23.73 5.17
C ALA A 147 -33.54 24.56 6.47
N ASN A 148 -32.41 24.76 7.16
CA ASN A 148 -32.34 25.60 8.36
C ASN A 148 -32.56 27.10 8.05
N LEU A 149 -32.02 27.59 6.93
CA LEU A 149 -32.24 28.97 6.48
C LEU A 149 -33.71 29.19 6.07
N GLN A 150 -34.32 28.22 5.40
CA GLN A 150 -35.73 28.24 5.03
C GLN A 150 -36.63 28.26 6.27
N LYS A 151 -36.39 27.37 7.24
CA LYS A 151 -37.09 27.40 8.55
C LYS A 151 -36.96 28.75 9.26
N ARG A 152 -35.79 29.38 9.23
CA ARG A 152 -35.58 30.73 9.78
C ARG A 152 -36.36 31.80 9.01
N ARG A 153 -36.42 31.71 7.67
CA ARG A 153 -37.15 32.64 6.81
C ARG A 153 -38.66 32.53 7.05
N ASP A 154 -39.19 31.31 7.10
CA ASP A 154 -40.62 31.08 7.31
C ASP A 154 -41.04 31.45 8.73
N GLY A 155 -40.25 31.10 9.75
CA GLY A 155 -40.49 31.56 11.12
C GLY A 155 -40.44 33.09 11.28
N LYS A 156 -39.66 33.81 10.47
CA LYS A 156 -39.70 35.29 10.42
C LYS A 156 -40.98 35.82 9.78
N LYS A 157 -41.46 35.18 8.70
CA LYS A 157 -42.76 35.53 8.08
C LYS A 157 -43.91 35.30 9.05
N ASP A 158 -43.91 34.17 9.75
CA ASP A 158 -44.94 33.83 10.74
C ASP A 158 -44.95 34.81 11.90
N LYS A 159 -43.78 35.20 12.42
CA LYS A 159 -43.69 36.27 13.44
C LYS A 159 -44.18 37.62 12.93
N LYS A 160 -43.87 37.99 11.68
CA LYS A 160 -44.36 39.24 11.07
C LYS A 160 -45.88 39.23 10.92
N ASN A 161 -46.46 38.10 10.54
CA ASN A 161 -47.92 37.93 10.44
C ASN A 161 -48.59 37.86 11.81
N LYS A 162 -47.96 37.24 12.81
CA LYS A 162 -48.47 37.16 14.18
C LYS A 162 -48.43 38.50 14.91
N VAL A 163 -47.43 39.36 14.63
CA VAL A 163 -47.38 40.75 15.15
C VAL A 163 -48.47 41.61 14.49
N LYS A 164 -48.84 41.34 13.24
CA LYS A 164 -49.99 42.01 12.59
C LYS A 164 -51.33 41.53 13.15
N SER A 165 -51.49 40.24 13.48
CA SER A 165 -52.74 39.71 14.06
C SER A 165 -52.88 39.92 15.57
N SER A 166 -51.77 40.07 16.31
CA SER A 166 -51.78 40.34 17.75
C SER A 166 -51.92 41.82 18.11
N LYS A 167 -52.13 42.71 17.14
CA LYS A 167 -52.49 44.12 17.40
C LYS A 167 -53.96 44.31 17.80
N VAL A 168 -54.67 43.22 18.11
CA VAL A 168 -55.98 43.24 18.77
C VAL A 168 -55.81 42.72 20.21
N LYS A 169 -55.56 43.68 21.11
CA LYS A 169 -55.82 43.72 22.57
C LYS A 169 -55.73 42.41 23.38
N LYS A 170 -54.77 42.34 24.33
CA LYS A 170 -54.98 41.69 25.65
C LYS A 170 -53.98 42.19 26.72
N PRO A 171 -54.41 42.40 27.98
CA PRO A 171 -53.64 43.11 29.00
C PRO A 171 -52.62 42.22 29.74
N ALA A 172 -51.65 42.90 30.36
CA ALA A 172 -50.45 42.36 30.99
C ALA A 172 -50.71 41.31 32.08
N LYS A 173 -50.14 40.11 31.90
CA LYS A 173 -49.92 39.13 32.98
C LYS A 173 -48.41 39.02 33.23
N LYS A 174 -47.97 39.42 34.43
CA LYS A 174 -46.57 39.36 34.88
C LYS A 174 -46.08 37.91 34.87
N VAL A 175 -45.15 37.60 33.97
CA VAL A 175 -44.46 36.30 33.93
C VAL A 175 -43.32 36.33 34.96
N LYS A 176 -43.43 35.52 36.02
CA LYS A 176 -42.31 35.25 36.94
C LYS A 176 -41.15 34.68 36.10
N ARG A 177 -39.97 35.25 36.26
CA ARG A 177 -38.75 34.86 35.54
C ARG A 177 -38.46 33.38 35.85
N PRO A 178 -38.17 32.53 34.86
CA PRO A 178 -37.66 31.19 35.13
C PRO A 178 -36.24 31.36 35.67
N GLY A 179 -36.14 31.49 37.00
CA GLY A 179 -34.90 31.54 37.74
C GLY A 179 -34.22 30.19 37.64
N PHE A 180 -32.99 30.23 37.13
CA PHE A 180 -31.96 29.22 37.30
C PHE A 180 -31.77 28.96 38.81
N GLU A 181 -32.47 27.97 39.36
CA GLU A 181 -32.28 27.48 40.73
C GLU A 181 -30.96 26.69 40.77
N GLY A 182 -29.87 27.41 40.98
CA GLY A 182 -28.53 26.84 40.99
C GLY A 182 -27.49 27.79 41.53
N SER A 183 -27.79 28.50 42.64
CA SER A 183 -26.76 29.22 43.39
C SER A 183 -25.99 28.25 44.29
N PHE A 184 -25.04 27.53 43.70
CA PHE A 184 -23.94 26.94 44.46
C PHE A 184 -22.97 28.06 44.88
N ARG A 185 -23.16 28.63 46.08
CA ARG A 185 -22.10 29.38 46.79
C ARG A 185 -22.18 29.09 48.29
N SER A 186 -21.35 28.12 48.69
CA SER A 186 -20.58 28.02 49.95
C SER A 186 -21.08 28.82 51.17
N LYS A 187 -21.60 28.12 52.19
CA LYS A 187 -21.53 28.60 53.57
C LYS A 187 -20.23 28.08 54.19
N ALA A 188 -19.32 29.01 54.48
CA ALA A 188 -18.28 28.83 55.47
C ALA A 188 -18.74 29.53 56.76
N LYS A 189 -18.95 28.75 57.82
CA LYS A 189 -18.69 29.06 59.24
C LYS A 189 -19.20 27.90 60.08
#